data_AF-A0A553RLG4-F1
#
_entry.id   AF-A0A553RLG4-F1
#
_cell.length_a   1.000
_cell.length_b   1.000
_cell.length_c   1.000
_cell.angle_alpha   90.00
_cell.angle_beta   90.00
_cell.angle_gamma   90.00
#
_symmetry.space_group_name_H-M   'P 1'
#
loop_
_entity.id
_entity.type
_entity.pdbx_description
1 polymer ?
#
loop_
_entity_poly.entity_id
_entity_poly.type
_entity_poly.pdbx_seq_one_letter_code
_entity_poly.pdbx_strand_id
1 'polypeptide(L)'
;MQLVSYSRLRVAHATLSSLGGLCDFEQSMCGWTHDPMSDLKWSLYSSSSPSLDLTLGPDNFGNFLYVEASPMSVQQRARLLSPSMGPERHPVCLLFYYQLQGQGQDSLRVLLRDEDQEETLLWVLKGDQGPMWREGRTILPQSPKPYQVVFEGFFERNSRGHIWVDNIHMSSSIELEHCTQPFAPFPPEITGIWSMDCIPACICNPHLMLCHMALGSMLSTII
;
A
#
# COMPACT_ATOMS: atom_id res chain seq x y z
N MET A 1 55.20 -6.76 8.77
CA MET A 1 54.14 -5.76 8.55
C MET A 1 53.00 -6.45 7.81
N GLN A 2 51.98 -6.91 8.53
CA GLN A 2 50.75 -7.47 7.95
C GLN A 2 49.82 -6.31 7.59
N LEU A 3 49.45 -6.22 6.31
CA LEU A 3 48.43 -5.30 5.84
C LEU A 3 47.06 -5.93 6.09
N VAL A 4 46.29 -5.34 7.00
CA VAL A 4 44.89 -5.70 7.24
C VAL A 4 44.06 -5.10 6.10
N SER A 5 43.55 -5.94 5.22
CA SER A 5 42.61 -5.55 4.15
C SER A 5 41.22 -5.37 4.74
N TYR A 6 40.79 -4.13 4.95
CA TYR A 6 39.40 -3.82 5.26
C TYR A 6 38.56 -3.93 3.98
N SER A 7 37.86 -5.05 3.83
CA SER A 7 36.77 -5.20 2.86
C SER A 7 35.64 -4.24 3.22
N ARG A 8 35.44 -3.21 2.40
CA ARG A 8 34.21 -2.39 2.46
C ARG A 8 33.03 -3.29 2.06
N LEU A 9 32.13 -3.56 3.00
CA LEU A 9 30.80 -4.10 2.71
C LEU A 9 30.12 -3.11 1.75
N ARG A 10 29.95 -3.51 0.49
CA ARG A 10 29.06 -2.81 -0.44
C ARG A 10 27.64 -3.20 -0.04
N VAL A 11 26.89 -2.27 0.53
CA VAL A 11 25.42 -2.38 0.54
C VAL A 11 25.02 -2.37 -0.94
N ALA A 12 24.40 -3.45 -1.41
CA ALA A 12 23.91 -3.51 -2.78
C ALA A 12 22.68 -2.60 -2.86
N HIS A 13 22.82 -1.43 -3.48
CA HIS A 13 21.68 -0.61 -3.84
C HIS A 13 20.96 -1.30 -4.99
N ALA A 14 19.70 -1.65 -4.78
CA ALA A 14 18.93 -2.28 -5.83
C ALA A 14 18.44 -1.16 -6.77
N THR A 15 18.93 -1.19 -8.01
CA THR A 15 18.48 -0.26 -9.06
C THR A 15 17.09 -0.66 -9.51
N LEU A 16 16.22 0.29 -9.83
CA LEU A 16 14.85 0.02 -10.27
C LEU A 16 14.77 -0.97 -11.45
N SER A 17 15.80 -1.00 -12.31
CA SER A 17 15.95 -1.96 -13.42
C SER A 17 16.20 -3.41 -13.00
N SER A 18 16.65 -3.68 -11.78
CA SER A 18 16.72 -5.03 -11.19
C SER A 18 15.58 -5.32 -10.19
N LEU A 19 14.69 -4.34 -10.00
CA LEU A 19 13.56 -4.32 -9.06
C LEU A 19 12.22 -4.17 -9.75
N GLY A 20 12.17 -4.20 -11.09
CA GLY A 20 10.96 -4.42 -11.87
C GLY A 20 10.39 -5.83 -11.68
N GLY A 21 10.48 -6.36 -10.47
CA GLY A 21 10.01 -7.66 -10.06
C GLY A 21 8.77 -7.48 -9.22
N LEU A 22 7.67 -8.01 -9.72
CA LEU A 22 6.55 -8.41 -8.90
C LEU A 22 7.06 -9.18 -7.67
N CYS A 23 6.63 -8.77 -6.48
CA CYS A 23 6.79 -9.56 -5.26
C CYS A 23 5.44 -10.16 -4.89
N ASP A 24 5.29 -11.44 -5.20
CA ASP A 24 4.10 -12.28 -4.99
C ASP A 24 4.21 -13.16 -3.72
N PHE A 25 5.31 -13.05 -2.96
CA PHE A 25 5.57 -13.81 -1.73
C PHE A 25 5.56 -15.35 -1.87
N GLU A 26 5.54 -15.89 -3.08
CA GLU A 26 5.45 -17.33 -3.33
C GLU A 26 6.72 -18.08 -2.89
N GLN A 27 7.88 -17.49 -3.18
CA GLN A 27 9.18 -18.11 -2.94
C GLN A 27 10.00 -17.39 -1.86
N SER A 28 9.77 -16.08 -1.67
CA SER A 28 10.54 -15.28 -0.72
C SER A 28 9.85 -13.94 -0.42
N MET A 29 10.38 -13.21 0.56
CA MET A 29 9.99 -11.83 0.83
C MET A 29 10.54 -10.82 -0.19
N CYS A 30 11.23 -11.24 -1.26
CA CYS A 30 11.84 -10.36 -2.28
C CYS A 30 12.74 -9.24 -1.73
N GLY A 31 13.33 -9.44 -0.55
CA GLY A 31 14.11 -8.44 0.17
C GLY A 31 13.30 -7.44 1.00
N TRP A 32 11.97 -7.54 1.01
CA TRP A 32 11.14 -6.85 1.99
C TRP A 32 11.45 -7.36 3.39
N THR A 33 11.47 -6.45 4.36
CA THR A 33 11.82 -6.74 5.76
C THR A 33 10.84 -6.08 6.71
N HIS A 34 10.64 -6.65 7.89
CA HIS A 34 9.85 -5.98 8.92
C HIS A 34 10.62 -4.82 9.52
N ASP A 35 9.93 -3.70 9.79
CA ASP A 35 10.53 -2.62 10.58
C ASP A 35 10.79 -3.14 12.01
N PRO A 36 12.03 -3.16 12.52
CA PRO A 36 12.31 -3.63 13.88
C PRO A 36 11.61 -2.78 14.94
N MET A 37 11.30 -1.51 14.64
CA MET A 37 10.65 -0.55 15.56
C MET A 37 9.12 -0.63 15.54
N SER A 38 8.53 -1.48 14.69
CA SER A 38 7.07 -1.68 14.67
C SER A 38 6.59 -2.60 15.79
N ASP A 39 5.44 -2.24 16.38
CA ASP A 39 4.81 -2.97 17.49
C ASP A 39 4.37 -4.37 17.08
N LEU A 40 3.86 -4.48 15.86
CA LEU A 40 3.34 -5.70 15.24
C LEU A 40 4.18 -6.08 14.03
N LYS A 41 4.15 -7.36 13.66
CA LYS A 41 4.80 -7.87 12.46
C LYS A 41 3.76 -8.39 11.48
N TRP A 42 4.01 -8.16 10.19
CA TRP A 42 3.29 -8.84 9.12
C TRP A 42 3.61 -10.34 9.20
N SER A 43 2.61 -11.17 9.04
CA SER A 43 2.76 -12.63 9.02
C SER A 43 2.59 -13.15 7.60
N LEU A 44 3.37 -14.15 7.22
CA LEU A 44 3.23 -14.82 5.92
C LEU A 44 2.18 -15.92 6.03
N TYR A 45 1.10 -15.79 5.27
CA TYR A 45 0.21 -16.91 5.00
C TYR A 45 0.83 -17.77 3.90
N SER A 46 0.83 -19.10 4.11
CA SER A 46 1.29 -20.05 3.12
C SER A 46 0.16 -21.03 2.78
N SER A 47 -0.22 -21.06 1.51
CA SER A 47 -1.24 -22.00 1.01
C SER A 47 -0.81 -23.48 1.18
N SER A 48 0.50 -23.74 1.17
CA SER A 48 1.08 -25.08 1.37
C SER A 48 1.05 -25.56 2.84
N SER A 49 0.82 -24.67 3.79
CA SER A 49 0.77 -24.95 5.22
C SER A 49 -0.19 -23.97 5.89
N PRO A 50 -1.51 -24.11 5.62
CA PRO A 50 -2.50 -23.18 6.12
C PRO A 50 -2.56 -23.26 7.64
N SER A 51 -2.12 -22.18 8.30
CA SER A 51 -2.19 -22.02 9.76
C SER A 51 -3.40 -21.20 10.21
N LEU A 52 -4.11 -20.58 9.25
CA LEU A 52 -5.26 -19.72 9.48
C LEU A 52 -6.53 -20.39 8.93
N ASP A 53 -7.59 -20.45 9.72
CA ASP A 53 -8.90 -20.95 9.29
C ASP A 53 -9.63 -19.86 8.49
N LEU A 54 -9.25 -19.73 7.22
CA LEU A 54 -9.85 -18.77 6.29
C LEU A 54 -11.18 -19.32 5.76
N THR A 55 -12.26 -19.07 6.50
CA THR A 55 -13.64 -19.33 6.06
C THR A 55 -14.10 -18.46 4.87
N LEU A 56 -13.25 -17.53 4.42
CA LEU A 56 -13.47 -16.63 3.30
C LEU A 56 -12.56 -17.00 2.12
N GLY A 57 -12.82 -18.18 1.54
CA GLY A 57 -12.41 -18.55 0.18
C GLY A 57 -10.91 -18.57 -0.12
N PRO A 58 -10.25 -19.74 -0.12
CA PRO A 58 -8.95 -19.90 -0.77
C PRO A 58 -9.16 -19.87 -2.30
N ASP A 59 -9.50 -18.71 -2.84
CA ASP A 59 -9.61 -18.54 -4.29
C ASP A 59 -8.19 -18.40 -4.88
N ASN A 60 -7.37 -19.45 -4.80
CA ASN A 60 -6.17 -19.63 -5.61
C ASN A 60 -5.06 -18.54 -5.52
N PHE A 61 -5.02 -17.72 -4.47
CA PHE A 61 -4.11 -16.58 -4.35
C PHE A 61 -2.73 -16.89 -3.73
N GLY A 62 -2.35 -18.16 -3.60
CA GLY A 62 -1.00 -18.52 -3.14
C GLY A 62 -0.64 -17.99 -1.75
N ASN A 63 0.56 -17.44 -1.60
CA ASN A 63 1.09 -16.87 -0.37
C ASN A 63 0.82 -15.36 -0.32
N PHE A 64 0.58 -14.81 0.87
CA PHE A 64 0.39 -13.36 1.03
C PHE A 64 0.77 -12.92 2.44
N LEU A 65 0.93 -11.61 2.63
CA LEU A 65 1.17 -11.04 3.95
C LEU A 65 -0.12 -10.59 4.60
N TYR A 66 -0.26 -10.86 5.90
CA TYR A 66 -1.42 -10.45 6.67
C TYR A 66 -1.05 -9.89 8.04
N VAL A 67 -1.94 -9.08 8.57
CA VAL A 67 -1.98 -8.71 9.99
C VAL A 67 -3.43 -8.70 10.46
N GLU A 68 -3.68 -9.28 11.63
CA GLU A 68 -5.02 -9.35 12.22
C GLU A 68 -5.19 -8.26 13.28
N ALA A 69 -6.36 -7.63 13.27
CA ALA A 69 -6.79 -6.76 14.36
C ALA A 69 -7.21 -7.63 15.55
N SER A 70 -6.73 -7.26 16.72
CA SER A 70 -7.17 -7.84 17.99
C SER A 70 -7.46 -6.75 19.01
N PRO A 71 -8.16 -7.06 20.11
CA PRO A 71 -8.31 -6.10 21.21
C PRO A 71 -7.00 -5.56 21.78
N MET A 72 -5.88 -6.27 21.55
CA MET A 72 -4.55 -5.88 21.99
C MET A 72 -3.78 -5.02 20.98
N SER A 73 -4.26 -4.89 19.74
CA SER A 73 -3.57 -4.14 18.68
C SER A 73 -3.90 -2.65 18.65
N VAL A 74 -4.65 -2.14 19.64
CA VAL A 74 -5.08 -0.74 19.68
C VAL A 74 -3.87 0.21 19.67
N GLN A 75 -3.88 1.18 18.76
CA GLN A 75 -2.80 2.16 18.52
C GLN A 75 -1.46 1.54 18.11
N GLN A 76 -1.45 0.28 17.67
CA GLN A 76 -0.25 -0.40 17.20
C GLN A 76 -0.16 -0.37 15.68
N ARG A 77 1.08 -0.48 15.19
CA ARG A 77 1.38 -0.54 13.76
C ARG A 77 2.23 -1.75 13.40
N ALA A 78 1.90 -2.37 12.27
CA ALA A 78 2.75 -3.33 11.58
C ALA A 78 3.38 -2.66 10.35
N ARG A 79 4.70 -2.72 10.21
CA ARG A 79 5.41 -2.04 9.11
C ARG A 79 6.30 -3.00 8.33
N LEU A 80 6.15 -2.97 7.02
CA LEU A 80 6.96 -3.71 6.06
C LEU A 80 7.75 -2.71 5.20
N LEU A 81 9.06 -2.89 5.13
CA LEU A 81 10.00 -2.01 4.44
C LEU A 81 10.50 -2.69 3.17
N SER A 82 10.47 -1.98 2.05
CA SER A 82 11.10 -2.46 0.81
C SER A 82 12.62 -2.52 0.96
N PRO A 83 13.34 -3.21 0.06
CA PRO A 83 14.76 -2.94 -0.14
C PRO A 83 15.02 -1.44 -0.34
N SER A 84 16.24 -0.99 -0.03
CA SER A 84 16.65 0.38 -0.33
C SER A 84 16.68 0.58 -1.85
N MET A 85 15.81 1.47 -2.31
CA MET A 85 15.73 1.92 -3.69
C MET A 85 16.80 2.98 -3.90
N GLY A 86 17.51 2.93 -5.02
CA GLY A 86 18.44 4.00 -5.39
C GLY A 86 17.73 5.34 -5.68
N PRO A 87 18.48 6.43 -5.86
CA PRO A 87 17.94 7.67 -6.41
C PRO A 87 17.23 7.38 -7.72
N GLU A 88 16.02 7.92 -7.86
CA GLU A 88 15.15 7.67 -9.00
C GLU A 88 14.89 8.99 -9.74
N ARG A 89 15.07 8.97 -11.07
CA ARG A 89 15.01 10.18 -11.90
C ARG A 89 13.61 10.49 -12.40
N HIS A 90 12.73 9.49 -12.45
CA HIS A 90 11.37 9.63 -12.94
C HIS A 90 10.38 9.01 -11.96
N PRO A 91 9.16 9.53 -11.82
CA PRO A 91 8.17 8.90 -10.97
C PRO A 91 7.84 7.48 -11.45
N VAL A 92 7.51 6.60 -10.51
CA VAL A 92 7.27 5.17 -10.73
C VAL A 92 5.88 4.83 -10.23
N CYS A 93 5.17 3.95 -10.94
CA CYS A 93 3.89 3.46 -10.44
C CYS A 93 4.10 2.31 -9.47
N LEU A 94 3.60 2.45 -8.23
CA LEU A 94 3.47 1.35 -7.29
C LEU A 94 2.06 0.76 -7.40
N LEU A 95 2.00 -0.55 -7.59
CA LEU A 95 0.77 -1.35 -7.61
C LEU A 95 0.87 -2.44 -6.56
N PHE A 96 -0.25 -2.81 -5.97
CA PHE A 96 -0.34 -3.89 -4.99
C PHE A 96 -1.78 -4.38 -4.90
N TYR A 97 -1.97 -5.61 -4.44
CA TYR A 97 -3.28 -6.12 -4.07
C TYR A 97 -3.46 -6.05 -2.56
N TYR A 98 -4.67 -5.73 -2.13
CA TYR A 98 -5.01 -5.67 -0.72
C TYR A 98 -6.40 -6.23 -0.44
N GLN A 99 -6.58 -6.67 0.79
CA GLN A 99 -7.89 -6.87 1.41
C GLN A 99 -7.88 -6.15 2.76
N LEU A 100 -8.89 -5.33 3.01
CA LEU A 100 -9.04 -4.61 4.28
C LEU A 100 -10.47 -4.80 4.74
N GLN A 101 -10.65 -5.64 5.74
CA GLN A 101 -11.98 -5.95 6.28
C GLN A 101 -11.94 -5.77 7.78
N GLY A 102 -12.94 -5.12 8.36
CA GLY A 102 -12.99 -4.97 9.81
C GLY A 102 -14.01 -3.97 10.31
N GLN A 103 -14.36 -4.11 11.58
CA GLN A 103 -15.32 -3.22 12.26
C GLN A 103 -14.66 -1.91 12.73
N GLY A 104 -13.34 -1.82 12.61
CA GLY A 104 -12.53 -0.69 13.11
C GLY A 104 -12.34 0.44 12.11
N GLN A 105 -11.65 1.48 12.56
CA GLN A 105 -11.10 2.53 11.70
C GLN A 105 -9.66 2.19 11.28
N ASP A 106 -9.42 0.89 11.08
CA ASP A 106 -8.11 0.37 10.72
C ASP A 106 -7.71 0.89 9.35
N SER A 107 -6.41 1.11 9.15
CA SER A 107 -5.92 1.74 7.94
C SER A 107 -4.71 1.02 7.36
N LEU A 108 -4.73 0.85 6.05
CA LEU A 108 -3.54 0.50 5.26
C LEU A 108 -2.97 1.79 4.68
N ARG A 109 -1.66 2.00 4.87
CA ARG A 109 -0.93 3.17 4.40
C ARG A 109 0.29 2.75 3.61
N VAL A 110 0.60 3.54 2.59
CA VAL A 110 1.87 3.48 1.88
C VAL A 110 2.61 4.78 2.13
N LEU A 111 3.82 4.67 2.69
CA LEU A 111 4.70 5.79 2.95
C LEU A 111 6.00 5.64 2.15
N LEU A 112 6.63 6.77 1.84
CA LEU A 112 8.01 6.84 1.38
C LEU A 112 8.86 7.30 2.56
N ARG A 113 9.88 6.53 2.92
CA ARG A 113 10.87 6.86 3.95
C ARG A 113 12.20 7.13 3.27
N ASP A 114 12.77 8.32 3.44
CA ASP A 114 14.09 8.64 2.89
C ASP A 114 15.25 8.15 3.79
N GLU A 115 16.48 8.39 3.35
CA GLU A 115 17.68 8.00 4.11
C GLU A 115 17.80 8.69 5.49
N ASP A 116 17.20 9.87 5.64
CA ASP A 116 17.17 10.64 6.88
C ASP A 116 16.03 10.19 7.83
N GLN A 117 15.31 9.13 7.46
CA GLN A 117 14.13 8.58 8.15
C GLN A 117 12.90 9.50 8.11
N GLU A 118 12.88 10.51 7.25
CA GLU A 118 11.71 11.35 7.03
C GLU A 118 10.67 10.59 6.22
N GLU A 119 9.40 10.68 6.63
CA GLU A 119 8.31 9.89 6.06
C GLU A 119 7.26 10.77 5.39
N THR A 120 6.96 10.46 4.13
CA THR A 120 5.88 11.10 3.35
C THR A 120 4.76 10.10 3.09
N LEU A 121 3.54 10.45 3.47
CA LEU A 121 2.35 9.63 3.18
C LEU A 121 1.99 9.74 1.69
N LEU A 122 2.00 8.61 0.97
CA LEU A 122 1.68 8.56 -0.46
C LEU A 122 0.27 8.02 -0.74
N TRP A 123 -0.23 7.14 0.13
CA TRP A 123 -1.53 6.50 -0.05
C TRP A 123 -2.09 6.08 1.31
N VAL A 124 -3.41 6.20 1.49
CA VAL A 124 -4.10 5.75 2.69
C VAL A 124 -5.50 5.25 2.34
N LEU A 125 -5.86 4.13 2.93
CA LEU A 125 -7.21 3.60 2.92
C LEU A 125 -7.63 3.28 4.35
N LYS A 126 -8.86 3.65 4.71
CA LYS A 126 -9.38 3.50 6.08
C LYS A 126 -10.72 2.77 6.08
N GLY A 127 -10.93 1.95 7.11
CA GLY A 127 -12.19 1.26 7.37
C GLY A 127 -12.46 0.12 6.41
N ASP A 128 -13.62 -0.51 6.59
CA ASP A 128 -14.04 -1.70 5.88
C ASP A 128 -14.14 -1.51 4.36
N GLN A 129 -13.52 -2.41 3.59
CA GLN A 129 -13.56 -2.44 2.13
C GLN A 129 -14.28 -3.68 1.59
N GLY A 130 -14.85 -4.48 2.49
CA GLY A 130 -15.46 -5.77 2.20
C GLY A 130 -14.43 -6.89 2.01
N PRO A 131 -14.91 -8.11 1.70
CA PRO A 131 -14.11 -9.33 1.71
C PRO A 131 -13.35 -9.59 0.39
N MET A 132 -13.42 -8.67 -0.57
CA MET A 132 -12.84 -8.88 -1.90
C MET A 132 -11.43 -8.29 -1.98
N TRP A 133 -10.53 -9.00 -2.64
CA TRP A 133 -9.26 -8.43 -3.08
C TRP A 133 -9.48 -7.26 -4.03
N ARG A 134 -8.72 -6.19 -3.80
CA ARG A 134 -8.74 -4.99 -4.63
C ARG A 134 -7.32 -4.60 -4.96
N GLU A 135 -7.13 -3.99 -6.11
CA GLU A 135 -5.87 -3.39 -6.47
C GLU A 135 -5.76 -2.00 -5.84
N GLY A 136 -4.58 -1.63 -5.37
CA GLY A 136 -4.21 -0.28 -4.94
C GLY A 136 -3.09 0.26 -5.83
N ARG A 137 -3.11 1.57 -6.10
CA ARG A 137 -2.10 2.25 -6.90
C ARG A 137 -1.68 3.57 -6.25
N THR A 138 -0.41 3.90 -6.36
CA THR A 138 0.09 5.24 -6.03
C THR A 138 1.39 5.55 -6.79
N ILE A 139 1.69 6.85 -6.95
CA ILE A 139 2.93 7.30 -7.58
C ILE A 139 4.01 7.37 -6.50
N LEU A 140 5.13 6.69 -6.75
CA LEU A 140 6.39 6.97 -6.08
C LEU A 140 7.03 8.18 -6.78
N PRO A 141 7.23 9.30 -6.07
CA PRO A 141 7.80 10.49 -6.69
C PRO A 141 9.26 10.26 -7.07
N GLN A 142 9.74 11.08 -8.01
CA GLN A 142 11.18 11.24 -8.24
C GLN A 142 11.87 11.58 -6.91
N SER A 143 12.99 10.92 -6.63
CA SER A 143 13.79 11.18 -5.42
C SER A 143 15.27 11.29 -5.75
N PRO A 144 15.95 12.40 -5.39
CA PRO A 144 17.40 12.51 -5.55
C PRO A 144 18.19 11.67 -4.53
N LYS A 145 17.52 11.16 -3.50
CA LYS A 145 18.11 10.35 -2.43
C LYS A 145 17.59 8.90 -2.48
N PRO A 146 18.34 7.92 -1.95
CA PRO A 146 17.80 6.59 -1.68
C PRO A 146 16.58 6.66 -0.77
N TYR A 147 15.64 5.75 -0.96
CA TYR A 147 14.41 5.68 -0.17
C TYR A 147 13.93 4.24 0.00
N GLN A 148 12.97 4.04 0.90
CA GLN A 148 12.21 2.80 1.06
C GLN A 148 10.73 3.09 0.95
N VAL A 149 9.99 2.15 0.36
CA VAL A 149 8.53 2.11 0.44
C VAL A 149 8.14 1.36 1.70
N VAL A 150 7.18 1.91 2.44
CA VAL A 150 6.70 1.33 3.69
C VAL A 150 5.22 1.02 3.58
N PHE A 151 4.86 -0.25 3.73
CA PHE A 151 3.48 -0.68 3.95
C PHE A 151 3.20 -0.72 5.45
N GLU A 152 2.32 0.16 5.91
CA GLU A 152 1.91 0.28 7.32
C GLU A 152 0.45 -0.14 7.48
N GLY A 153 0.21 -1.18 8.27
CA GLY A 153 -1.10 -1.47 8.85
C GLY A 153 -1.20 -0.80 10.21
N PHE A 154 -2.21 0.04 10.42
CA PHE A 154 -2.43 0.77 11.67
C PHE A 154 -3.84 0.51 12.21
N PHE A 155 -3.93 0.11 13.47
CA PHE A 155 -5.18 -0.25 14.14
C PHE A 155 -5.55 0.83 15.15
N GLU A 156 -6.50 1.69 14.79
CA GLU A 156 -6.77 2.92 15.56
C GLU A 156 -7.53 2.65 16.86
N ARG A 157 -8.42 1.66 16.86
CA ARG A 157 -9.32 1.34 17.97
C ARG A 157 -9.36 -0.16 18.21
N ASN A 158 -10.02 -0.58 19.29
CA ASN A 158 -10.32 -1.98 19.51
C ASN A 158 -11.28 -2.43 18.39
N SER A 159 -10.80 -3.34 17.55
CA SER A 159 -11.54 -3.87 16.42
C SER A 159 -11.22 -5.34 16.22
N ARG A 160 -12.03 -5.95 15.35
CA ARG A 160 -11.76 -7.24 14.72
C ARG A 160 -11.75 -7.02 13.23
N GLY A 161 -10.88 -7.73 12.55
CA GLY A 161 -10.64 -7.55 11.13
C GLY A 161 -9.21 -7.93 10.76
N HIS A 162 -8.83 -7.63 9.54
CA HIS A 162 -7.53 -7.95 9.00
C HIS A 162 -7.14 -6.99 7.89
N ILE A 163 -5.83 -6.97 7.64
CA ILE A 163 -5.24 -6.30 6.49
C ILE A 163 -4.35 -7.33 5.80
N TRP A 164 -4.65 -7.62 4.55
CA TRP A 164 -3.85 -8.50 3.70
C TRP A 164 -3.25 -7.69 2.55
N VAL A 165 -2.02 -8.04 2.17
CA VAL A 165 -1.29 -7.41 1.06
C VAL A 165 -0.56 -8.48 0.27
N ASP A 166 -0.60 -8.35 -1.05
CA ASP A 166 0.04 -9.26 -1.99
C ASP A 166 0.43 -8.55 -3.30
N ASN A 167 1.20 -9.21 -4.17
CA ASN A 167 1.51 -8.80 -5.53
C ASN A 167 2.03 -7.35 -5.63
N ILE A 168 3.02 -7.01 -4.81
CA ILE A 168 3.60 -5.67 -4.79
C ILE A 168 4.52 -5.49 -6.00
N HIS A 169 4.26 -4.48 -6.82
CA HIS A 169 4.98 -4.24 -8.07
C HIS A 169 5.30 -2.76 -8.26
N MET A 170 6.58 -2.47 -8.51
CA MET A 170 7.06 -1.13 -8.87
C MET A 170 7.36 -1.10 -10.37
N SER A 171 6.55 -0.38 -11.14
CA SER A 171 6.62 -0.35 -12.59
C SER A 171 6.94 1.03 -13.13
N SER A 172 7.99 1.13 -13.94
CA SER A 172 8.33 2.32 -14.74
C SER A 172 7.71 2.31 -16.13
N SER A 173 7.08 1.20 -16.55
CA SER A 173 6.44 1.06 -17.86
C SER A 173 4.98 1.51 -17.87
N ILE A 174 4.37 1.69 -16.70
CA ILE A 174 3.02 2.24 -16.57
C ILE A 174 3.10 3.76 -16.58
N GLU A 175 2.45 4.38 -17.57
CA GLU A 175 2.34 5.84 -17.65
C GLU A 175 1.64 6.41 -16.41
N LEU A 176 2.08 7.57 -15.94
CA LEU A 176 1.59 8.17 -14.68
C LEU A 176 0.08 8.46 -14.70
N GLU A 177 -0.48 8.72 -15.88
CA GLU A 177 -1.92 8.89 -16.06
C GLU A 177 -2.67 7.59 -15.70
N HIS A 178 -2.19 6.43 -16.16
CA HIS A 178 -2.76 5.12 -15.83
C HIS A 178 -2.51 4.71 -14.36
N CYS A 179 -1.48 5.27 -13.72
CA CYS A 179 -1.24 5.04 -12.29
C CYS A 179 -2.22 5.80 -11.40
N THR A 180 -2.73 6.94 -11.87
CA THR A 180 -3.61 7.85 -11.14
C THR A 180 -5.08 7.74 -11.56
N GLN A 181 -5.40 6.87 -12.52
CA GLN A 181 -6.78 6.62 -12.91
C GLN A 181 -7.58 6.21 -11.66
N PRO A 182 -8.62 6.98 -11.29
CA PRO A 182 -9.53 6.54 -10.25
C PRO A 182 -10.15 5.21 -10.72
N PHE A 183 -10.32 4.26 -9.80
CA PHE A 183 -11.11 3.06 -10.07
C PHE A 183 -12.48 3.53 -10.56
N ALA A 184 -12.72 3.46 -11.87
CA ALA A 184 -13.99 3.85 -12.43
C ALA A 184 -15.04 2.93 -11.79
N PRO A 185 -16.07 3.46 -11.11
CA PRO A 185 -17.10 2.62 -10.51
C PRO A 185 -17.93 1.86 -11.57
N PHE A 186 -17.68 2.07 -12.87
CA PHE A 186 -18.38 1.39 -13.96
C PHE A 186 -17.45 1.15 -15.17
N PRO A 187 -17.53 -0.03 -15.83
CA PRO A 187 -16.96 -0.22 -17.15
C PRO A 187 -17.69 0.65 -18.21
N PRO A 188 -17.01 1.07 -19.29
CA PRO A 188 -17.61 1.91 -20.32
C PRO A 188 -18.47 1.07 -21.26
N GLU A 189 -19.67 0.69 -20.82
CA GLU A 189 -20.82 0.45 -21.72
C GLU A 189 -22.07 0.18 -20.89
N ILE A 190 -22.98 1.15 -20.84
CA ILE A 190 -24.42 0.98 -21.06
C ILE A 190 -24.96 2.39 -21.26
N THR A 191 -25.30 2.71 -22.50
CA THR A 191 -26.10 3.88 -22.86
C THR A 191 -27.53 3.68 -22.34
N GLY A 192 -27.89 4.35 -21.26
CA GLY A 192 -29.28 4.32 -20.76
C GLY A 192 -29.50 5.03 -19.43
N ILE A 193 -29.81 6.33 -19.49
CA ILE A 193 -30.79 7.12 -18.70
C ILE A 193 -31.30 6.42 -17.41
N TRP A 194 -31.14 6.90 -16.17
CA TRP A 194 -31.53 8.19 -15.56
C TRP A 194 -30.64 8.56 -14.36
N SER A 195 -30.44 9.87 -14.20
CA SER A 195 -29.77 10.56 -13.09
C SER A 195 -30.44 10.34 -11.73
N MET A 196 -29.64 10.11 -10.68
CA MET A 196 -29.76 10.74 -9.36
C MET A 196 -28.52 10.44 -8.49
N ASP A 197 -27.62 11.42 -8.46
CA ASP A 197 -26.77 11.89 -7.35
C ASP A 197 -26.14 10.86 -6.39
N CYS A 198 -25.00 10.31 -6.78
CA CYS A 198 -23.89 10.07 -5.84
C CYS A 198 -22.78 11.06 -6.22
N ILE A 199 -22.40 11.97 -5.32
CA ILE A 199 -21.19 12.80 -5.48
C ILE A 199 -19.98 11.94 -5.12
N PRO A 200 -19.04 11.66 -6.04
CA PRO A 200 -17.77 11.03 -5.69
C PRO A 200 -16.62 11.98 -6.03
N ALA A 201 -15.89 12.50 -5.04
CA ALA A 201 -14.61 13.16 -5.32
C ALA A 201 -13.71 13.27 -4.08
N CYS A 202 -12.75 12.35 -3.94
CA CYS A 202 -11.43 12.72 -3.44
C CYS A 202 -10.52 12.81 -4.67
N ILE A 203 -10.27 14.04 -5.15
CA ILE A 203 -9.31 14.30 -6.22
C ILE A 203 -8.00 14.71 -5.55
N CYS A 204 -6.96 13.88 -5.65
CA CYS A 204 -5.60 14.30 -5.29
C CYS A 204 -5.00 15.06 -6.47
N ASN A 205 -4.82 16.38 -6.32
CA ASN A 205 -4.10 17.20 -7.29
C ASN A 205 -2.58 16.95 -7.13
N PRO A 206 -1.85 16.55 -8.20
CA PRO A 206 -0.43 16.20 -8.11
C PRO A 206 0.51 17.37 -7.75
N HIS A 207 0.02 18.62 -7.70
CA HIS A 207 0.89 19.77 -7.44
C HIS A 207 0.82 20.33 -6.00
N LEU A 208 -0.14 19.92 -5.15
CA LEU A 208 -0.45 20.67 -3.92
C LEU A 208 -0.69 19.85 -2.63
N MET A 209 -0.70 18.51 -2.65
CA MET A 209 -0.88 17.66 -1.44
C MET A 209 -1.89 18.21 -0.40
N LEU A 210 -3.06 18.67 -0.84
CA LEU A 210 -4.13 19.14 0.04
C LEU A 210 -5.44 18.46 -0.36
N CYS A 211 -6.07 17.77 0.58
CA CYS A 211 -7.40 17.20 0.43
C CYS A 211 -8.42 18.22 0.98
N HIS A 212 -9.16 18.91 0.11
CA HIS A 212 -10.22 19.81 0.54
C HIS A 212 -11.56 19.06 0.64
N MET A 213 -12.21 19.12 1.81
CA MET A 213 -13.63 18.78 1.93
C MET A 213 -14.46 19.89 1.31
N ALA A 214 -15.26 19.59 0.29
CA ALA A 214 -16.28 20.51 -0.21
C ALA A 214 -17.45 20.55 0.78
N LEU A 215 -17.54 21.60 1.60
CA LEU A 215 -18.73 21.89 2.40
C LEU A 215 -19.84 22.39 1.46
N GLY A 216 -20.76 21.50 1.09
CA GLY A 216 -21.96 21.85 0.33
C GLY A 216 -22.98 22.56 1.21
N SER A 217 -23.17 23.87 1.00
CA SER A 217 -24.31 24.62 1.53
C SER A 217 -25.50 24.50 0.57
N MET A 218 -26.57 23.82 0.97
CA MET A 218 -27.88 23.93 0.32
C MET A 218 -28.81 24.74 1.21
N LEU A 219 -28.96 26.03 0.91
CA LEU A 219 -30.12 26.82 1.34
C LEU A 219 -31.25 26.51 0.37
N SER A 220 -32.30 25.84 0.86
CA SER A 220 -33.53 25.65 0.11
C SER A 220 -34.40 26.92 0.27
N THR A 221 -34.77 27.56 -0.84
CA THR A 221 -35.90 28.50 -0.91
C THR A 221 -36.82 27.99 -2.01
N ILE A 222 -38.01 27.57 -1.63
CA ILE A 222 -39.11 27.29 -2.55
C ILE A 222 -40.31 28.10 -2.05
N ILE A 223 -40.86 28.91 -2.96
CA ILE A 223 -42.15 29.61 -2.87
C ILE A 223 -43.27 28.58 -2.96
#